data_AF-A0A955ABF9-F1
#
_entry.id   AF-A0A955ABF9-F1
#
_cell.length_a   1.000
_cell.length_b   1.000
_cell.length_c   1.000
_cell.angle_alpha   90.00
_cell.angle_beta   90.00
_cell.angle_gamma   90.00
#
_symmetry.space_group_name_H-M   'P 1'
#
loop_
_entity.id
_entity.type
_entity.pdbx_description
1 polymer ?
#
loop_
_entity_poly.entity_id
_entity_poly.type
_entity_poly.pdbx_seq_one_letter_code
_entity_poly.pdbx_strand_id
1 'polypeptide(L)' 'WVQAAMRGLRVIEIPVPLIYLDLARSFGGALDEAEKRLQYYNDVIDRSVMAMKSRGFKLPEQSACRGLPQ' A
#
# COMPACT_ATOMS: atom_id res chain seq x y z
N TRP A 1 -0.27 -0.27 5.59
CA TRP A 1 0.72 0.75 5.19
C TRP A 1 0.39 2.14 5.70
N VAL A 2 -0.70 2.80 5.27
CA VAL A 2 -1.07 4.15 5.73
C VAL A 2 -1.05 4.29 7.26
N GLN A 3 -1.72 3.37 7.98
CA GLN A 3 -1.76 3.40 9.44
C GLN A 3 -0.38 3.26 10.09
N ALA A 4 0.50 2.42 9.53
CA ALA A 4 1.85 2.22 10.02
C ALA A 4 2.70 3.49 9.81
N ALA A 5 2.63 4.07 8.60
CA ALA A 5 3.34 5.30 8.25
C ALA A 5 2.91 6.48 9.14
N MET A 6 1.61 6.71 9.30
CA MET A 6 1.06 7.81 10.12
C MET A 6 1.28 7.61 11.63
N ARG A 7 1.68 6.41 12.06
CA ARG A 7 2.08 6.10 13.45
C ARG A 7 3.60 6.04 13.63
N GLY A 8 4.39 6.36 12.60
CA GLY A 8 5.85 6.31 12.65
C GLY A 8 6.41 4.89 12.84
N LEU A 9 5.65 3.86 12.48
CA LEU A 9 6.12 2.48 12.55
C LEU A 9 7.05 2.17 11.37
N ARG A 10 8.08 1.37 11.64
CA ARG A 10 8.97 0.84 10.61
C ARG A 10 8.36 -0.41 10.00
N VAL A 11 8.29 -0.48 8.69
CA VAL A 11 7.92 -1.71 7.98
C VAL A 11 9.20 -2.39 7.50
N ILE A 12 9.30 -3.69 7.76
CA ILE A 12 10.39 -4.55 7.31
C ILE A 12 9.78 -5.64 6.42
N GLU A 13 10.45 -5.96 5.32
CA GLU A 13 10.01 -7.01 4.40
C GLU A 13 10.86 -8.26 4.62
N ILE A 14 10.20 -9.41 4.68
CA ILE A 14 10.84 -10.73 4.80
C ILE A 14 10.57 -11.47 3.50
N PRO A 15 11.60 -11.96 2.79
CA PRO A 15 11.39 -12.68 1.55
C PRO A 15 10.63 -13.99 1.82
N VAL A 16 9.67 -14.30 0.94
CA VAL A 16 8.92 -15.56 0.94
C VAL A 16 9.12 -16.28 -0.39
N PRO A 17 9.04 -17.63 -0.45
CA PRO A 17 9.03 -18.35 -1.71
C PRO A 17 7.94 -17.82 -2.65
N LEU A 18 8.18 -17.89 -3.96
CA LEU A 18 7.21 -17.48 -4.97
C LEU A 18 5.93 -18.30 -4.83
N ILE A 19 4.86 -17.67 -4.35
CA ILE A 19 3.55 -18.34 -4.14
C ILE A 19 2.67 -18.38 -5.40
N TYR A 20 3.03 -17.64 -6.45
CA TYR A 20 2.32 -17.62 -7.73
C TYR A 20 3.26 -18.11 -8.83
N LEU A 21 3.13 -19.38 -9.21
CA LEU A 21 3.92 -20.00 -10.28
C LEU A 21 3.33 -19.74 -11.66
N ASP A 22 2.02 -19.51 -11.73
CA ASP A 22 1.33 -19.15 -12.97
C ASP A 22 1.42 -17.65 -13.21
N LEU A 23 2.12 -17.28 -14.30
CA LEU A 23 2.30 -15.89 -14.73
C LEU A 23 1.04 -15.31 -15.39
N ALA A 24 0.09 -16.16 -15.81
CA ALA A 24 -1.18 -15.74 -16.38
C ALA A 24 -2.27 -15.51 -15.32
N ARG A 25 -1.92 -15.58 -14.03
CA ARG A 25 -2.88 -15.39 -12.94
C ARG A 25 -3.53 -14.02 -13.01
N SER A 26 -4.85 -14.01 -13.02
CA SER A 26 -5.69 -12.82 -12.97
C SER A 26 -5.90 -12.33 -11.53
N PHE A 27 -6.13 -11.03 -11.38
CA PHE A 27 -6.68 -10.45 -10.15
C PHE A 27 -8.16 -10.83 -9.97
N GLY A 28 -8.87 -11.05 -11.08
CA GLY A 28 -10.26 -11.41 -11.16
C GLY A 28 -11.19 -10.21 -11.40
N GLY A 29 -12.12 -10.37 -12.34
CA GLY A 29 -13.20 -9.40 -12.59
C GLY A 29 -12.68 -8.02 -12.99
N ALA A 30 -13.31 -6.97 -12.47
CA ALA A 30 -12.95 -5.59 -12.80
C ALA A 30 -11.52 -5.19 -12.40
N LEU A 31 -10.86 -5.95 -11.52
CA LEU A 31 -9.49 -5.68 -11.10
C LEU A 31 -8.44 -6.24 -12.06
N ASP A 32 -8.82 -6.99 -13.11
CA ASP A 32 -7.90 -7.38 -14.17
C ASP A 32 -7.47 -6.17 -15.02
N GLU A 33 -8.37 -5.22 -15.20
CA GLU A 33 -8.11 -3.95 -15.89
C GLU A 33 -7.19 -3.05 -15.06
N ALA A 34 -6.01 -2.73 -15.60
CA ALA A 34 -4.96 -2.03 -14.86
C ALA A 34 -5.39 -0.65 -14.32
N GLU A 35 -6.17 0.10 -15.10
CA GLU A 35 -6.67 1.41 -14.70
C GLU A 35 -7.66 1.32 -13.54
N LYS A 36 -8.65 0.43 -13.62
CA LYS A 36 -9.62 0.18 -12.55
C LYS A 36 -8.93 -0.28 -11.27
N ARG A 37 -7.93 -1.16 -11.40
CA ARG A 37 -7.12 -1.62 -10.26
C ARG A 37 -6.35 -0.49 -9.60
N LEU A 38 -5.73 0.39 -10.39
CA LEU A 38 -5.01 1.55 -9.85
C LEU A 38 -5.95 2.53 -9.13
N GLN A 39 -7.09 2.85 -9.74
CA GLN A 39 -8.12 3.70 -9.13
C GLN A 39 -8.59 3.09 -7.80
N TYR A 40 -8.88 1.79 -7.78
CA TYR A 40 -9.27 1.09 -6.57
C TYR A 40 -8.21 1.16 -5.45
N TYR A 41 -6.92 1.02 -5.80
CA TYR A 41 -5.84 1.16 -4.82
C TYR A 41 -5.76 2.58 -4.24
N ASN A 42 -5.89 3.61 -5.07
CA ASN A 42 -5.93 5.00 -4.61
C ASN A 42 -7.11 5.24 -3.68
N ASP A 43 -8.30 4.75 -4.03
CA ASP A 43 -9.48 4.86 -3.19
C ASP A 43 -9.30 4.22 -1.81
N VAL A 44 -8.65 3.04 -1.77
CA VAL A 44 -8.33 2.35 -0.51
C VAL A 44 -7.36 3.19 0.34
N ILE A 45 -6.33 3.77 -0.28
CA ILE A 45 -5.35 4.63 0.39
C ILE A 45 -6.05 5.88 0.94
N ASP A 46 -6.84 6.57 0.13
CA ASP A 46 -7.54 7.79 0.51
C ASP A 46 -8.51 7.55 1.66
N ARG A 47 -9.32 6.49 1.59
CA ARG A 47 -10.20 6.09 2.70
C ARG A 47 -9.41 5.84 3.98
N SER A 48 -8.26 5.17 3.88
CA SER A 48 -7.42 4.93 5.07
C SER A 48 -6.78 6.21 5.61
N VAL A 49 -6.41 7.17 4.76
CA VAL A 49 -5.87 8.47 5.18
C VAL A 49 -6.96 9.28 5.88
N MET A 50 -8.16 9.34 5.31
CA MET A 50 -9.31 10.02 5.93
C MET A 50 -9.63 9.45 7.31
N ALA A 51 -9.67 8.12 7.43
CA ALA A 51 -9.92 7.44 8.70
C ALA A 51 -8.80 7.68 9.74
N MET A 52 -7.54 7.85 9.33
CA MET A 52 -6.46 8.18 10.25
C MET A 52 -6.48 9.65 10.67
N LYS A 53 -6.83 10.57 9.75
CA LYS A 53 -7.01 11.99 10.05
C LYS A 53 -8.14 12.22 11.04
N SER A 54 -9.29 11.54 10.90
CA SER A 54 -10.41 11.64 11.85
C SER A 54 -10.04 11.15 13.26
N ARG A 55 -9.01 10.31 13.38
CA ARG A 55 -8.44 9.83 14.65
C ARG A 55 -7.32 10.73 15.19
N GLY A 56 -7.05 11.88 14.56
CA GLY A 56 -6.05 12.85 15.00
C GLY A 56 -4.62 12.58 14.52
N PHE A 57 -4.38 11.57 13.67
CA PHE A 57 -3.07 11.33 13.11
C PHE A 57 -2.79 12.22 11.89
N LYS A 58 -1.53 12.56 11.68
CA LYS A 58 -1.06 13.37 10.56
C LYS A 58 -0.31 12.52 9.55
N LEU A 59 -0.31 12.97 8.29
CA LEU A 59 0.58 12.38 7.28
C LEU A 59 2.04 12.63 7.71
N PRO A 60 2.94 11.67 7.47
CA PRO A 60 4.35 11.86 7.78
C PRO A 60 4.93 13.00 6.92
N GLU A 61 5.72 13.89 7.53
CA GLU A 61 6.35 15.03 6.84
C GLU A 61 7.50 14.59 5.91
N GLN A 62 8.05 13.40 6.15
CA GLN A 62 9.13 12.80 5.36
C GLN A 62 8.56 11.64 4.55
N SER A 63 8.85 11.59 3.26
CA SER A 63 8.53 10.43 2.42
C SER A 63 9.04 9.16 3.10
N ALA A 64 8.13 8.22 3.36
CA ALA A 64 8.48 6.90 3.89
C ALA A 64 9.43 6.14 2.95
N CYS A 65 9.58 6.59 1.71
CA CYS A 65 10.62 6.21 0.76
C CYS A 65 11.97 6.84 1.12
N ARG A 66 12.53 6.55 2.31
CA ARG A 66 13.98 6.66 2.47
C ARG A 66 14.57 5.37 1.93
N GLY A 67 15.22 5.48 0.76
CA GLY A 67 15.86 4.39 0.07
C GLY A 67 16.72 3.55 1.01
N LEU A 68 16.71 2.25 0.75
CA LEU A 68 17.70 1.31 1.27
C LEU A 68 19.10 1.93 1.09
N PRO A 69 19.99 1.88 2.09
CA PRO A 69 21.40 2.18 1.86
C PRO A 69 21.93 1.29 0.73
N GLN A 70 22.70 1.88 -0.19
CA GLN A 70 23.48 1.13 -1.19
C GLN A 70 24.51 0.23 -0.52
#